data_AF-A0A7C5DEL9-F1
#
_entry.id   AF-A0A7C5DEL9-F1
#
_cell.length_a   1.000
_cell.length_b   1.000
_cell.length_c   1.000
_cell.angle_alpha   90.00
_cell.angle_beta   90.00
_cell.angle_gamma   90.00
#
_symmetry.space_group_name_H-M   'P 1'
#
loop_
_entity.id
_entity.type
_entity.pdbx_description
1 polymer ?
#
loop_
_entity_poly.entity_id
_entity_poly.type
_entity_poly.pdbx_seq_one_letter_code
_entity_poly.pdbx_strand_id
1 'polypeptide(L)' 'MEKDLLSEKIRTLADSIGIDALGFAEASEFSNYALQNSKRRDPKLSLPDAKTIIVVGIYIGGIVLPAWNKSRFGRTSRLY' A
#
# COMPACT_ATOMS: atom_id res chain seq x y z
N MET A 1 23.28 -0.63 -7.95
CA MET A 1 23.99 0.63 -7.66
C MET A 1 23.14 1.87 -7.93
N GLU A 2 22.65 2.15 -9.16
CA GLU A 2 21.75 3.31 -9.38
C GLU A 2 20.33 3.15 -8.78
N LYS A 3 19.75 1.94 -8.84
CA LYS A 3 18.42 1.66 -8.27
C LYS A 3 18.38 1.90 -6.75
N ASP A 4 19.43 1.46 -6.06
CA ASP A 4 19.59 1.65 -4.62
C ASP A 4 19.63 3.15 -4.28
N LEU A 5 20.24 3.95 -5.15
CA LEU A 5 20.31 5.40 -5.01
C LEU A 5 18.93 6.08 -5.17
N LEU A 6 18.08 5.59 -6.07
CA LEU A 6 16.73 6.14 -6.25
C LEU A 6 15.82 5.76 -5.09
N SER A 7 15.84 4.50 -4.63
CA SER A 7 15.05 4.08 -3.47
C SER A 7 15.42 4.85 -2.22
N GLU A 8 16.71 5.11 -1.99
CA GLU A 8 17.16 5.93 -0.86
C GLU A 8 16.71 7.39 -0.99
N LYS A 9 16.81 7.99 -2.17
CA LYS A 9 16.27 9.36 -2.39
C LYS A 9 14.78 9.45 -2.09
N ILE A 10 14.00 8.44 -2.49
CA ILE A 10 12.56 8.39 -2.19
C ILE A 10 12.33 8.22 -0.68
N ARG A 11 13.12 7.37 0.01
CA ARG A 11 13.04 7.22 1.47
C ARG A 11 13.34 8.52 2.20
N THR A 12 14.43 9.21 1.85
CA THR A 12 14.80 10.50 2.44
C THR A 12 13.72 11.55 2.21
N LEU A 13 13.17 11.62 1.00
CA LEU A 13 12.05 12.53 0.71
C LEU A 13 10.83 12.20 1.57
N ALA A 14 10.44 10.92 1.65
CA ALA A 14 9.30 10.46 2.42
C ALA A 14 9.43 10.84 3.91
N ASP A 15 10.59 10.58 4.50
CA ASP A 15 10.89 10.96 5.89
C ASP A 15 10.75 12.48 6.10
N SER A 16 11.33 13.29 5.19
CA SER A 16 11.28 14.74 5.27
C SER A 16 9.87 15.36 5.19
N ILE A 17 8.90 14.67 4.57
CA ILE A 17 7.53 15.16 4.39
C ILE A 17 6.54 14.54 5.40
N GLY A 18 7.03 13.76 6.36
CA GLY A 18 6.20 13.18 7.42
C GLY A 18 5.48 11.89 7.01
N ILE A 19 6.06 11.09 6.10
CA ILE A 19 5.63 9.72 5.87
C ILE A 19 6.28 8.82 6.92
N ASP A 20 5.49 8.20 7.79
CA ASP A 20 5.98 7.37 8.89
C ASP A 20 6.52 6.01 8.44
N ALA A 21 6.00 5.46 7.34
CA ALA A 21 6.45 4.18 6.80
C ALA A 21 6.43 4.16 5.27
N LEU A 22 7.45 3.54 4.67
CA LEU A 22 7.59 3.40 3.22
C LEU A 22 7.97 1.98 2.81
N GLY A 23 7.18 1.40 1.90
CA GLY A 23 7.41 0.08 1.31
C GLY A 23 7.44 0.13 -0.22
N PHE A 24 8.14 -0.83 -0.81
CA PHE A 24 8.18 -1.04 -2.25
C PHE A 24 7.75 -2.47 -2.56
N ALA A 25 6.86 -2.64 -3.52
CA ALA A 25 6.40 -3.93 -4.01
C ALA A 25 6.43 -3.97 -5.53
N GLU A 26 6.54 -5.16 -6.12
CA GLU A 26 6.38 -5.33 -7.56
C GLU A 26 4.93 -5.01 -7.98
N ALA A 27 4.75 -4.41 -9.15
CA ALA A 27 3.42 -4.19 -9.74
C ALA A 27 2.89 -5.44 -10.48
N SER A 28 3.09 -6.62 -9.90
CA SER A 28 2.52 -7.88 -10.34
C SER A 28 1.10 -8.06 -9.80
N GLU A 29 0.35 -9.00 -10.39
CA GLU A 29 -1.03 -9.27 -9.96
C GLU A 29 -1.07 -9.78 -8.51
N PHE A 30 -2.02 -9.30 -7.72
CA PHE A 30 -2.22 -9.75 -6.35
C PHE A 30 -2.77 -11.19 -6.32
N SER A 31 -1.91 -12.18 -6.09
CA SER A 31 -2.25 -13.61 -6.08
C SER A 31 -3.26 -13.99 -4.98
N ASN A 32 -3.14 -13.39 -3.79
CA ASN A 32 -3.98 -13.70 -2.63
C ASN A 32 -5.05 -12.65 -2.35
N TYR A 33 -5.59 -12.00 -3.40
CA TYR A 33 -6.62 -11.00 -3.23
C TYR A 33 -7.98 -11.63 -2.84
N ALA A 34 -8.70 -11.01 -1.90
CA ALA A 34 -9.93 -11.58 -1.36
C ALA A 34 -11.03 -11.84 -2.42
N LEU A 35 -11.07 -11.02 -3.47
CA LEU A 35 -12.03 -11.15 -4.58
C LEU A 35 -11.31 -11.68 -5.82
N GLN A 36 -11.18 -12.99 -5.94
CA GLN A 36 -10.35 -13.66 -6.97
C GLN A 36 -10.70 -13.27 -8.42
N ASN A 37 -11.97 -12.96 -8.72
CA ASN A 37 -12.39 -12.55 -10.06
C ASN A 37 -12.39 -11.03 -10.27
N SER A 38 -11.88 -10.25 -9.30
CA SER A 38 -11.87 -8.80 -9.41
C SER A 38 -10.76 -8.33 -10.33
N LYS A 39 -11.11 -7.49 -11.30
CA LYS A 39 -10.14 -6.77 -12.13
C LYS A 39 -9.13 -5.95 -11.30
N ARG A 40 -9.51 -5.49 -10.09
CA ARG A 40 -8.64 -4.70 -9.19
C ARG A 40 -7.38 -5.45 -8.72
N ARG A 41 -7.29 -6.75 -9.00
CA ARG A 41 -6.11 -7.56 -8.71
C ARG A 41 -4.89 -7.19 -9.54
N ASP A 42 -5.11 -6.61 -10.72
CA ASP A 42 -4.05 -6.27 -11.65
C ASP A 42 -3.75 -4.76 -11.62
N PRO A 43 -2.61 -4.34 -11.05
CA PRO A 43 -2.19 -2.93 -11.05
C PRO A 43 -2.04 -2.35 -12.46
N LYS A 44 -1.78 -3.18 -13.47
CA LYS A 44 -1.57 -2.72 -14.86
C LYS A 44 -2.84 -2.18 -15.51
N LEU A 45 -4.01 -2.47 -14.95
CA LEU A 45 -5.25 -1.84 -15.41
C LEU A 45 -5.29 -0.33 -15.13
N SER A 46 -4.61 0.15 -14.10
CA SER A 46 -4.50 1.58 -13.81
C SER A 46 -3.33 2.22 -14.53
N LEU A 47 -2.21 1.49 -14.68
CA LEU A 47 -1.02 1.95 -15.37
C LEU A 47 -0.37 0.75 -16.11
N PRO A 48 -0.58 0.60 -17.43
CA PRO A 48 -0.16 -0.58 -18.19
C PRO A 48 1.31 -0.98 -18.03
N ASP A 49 2.19 0.02 -17.93
CA ASP A 49 3.63 -0.19 -17.82
C ASP A 49 4.14 -0.18 -16.37
N ALA A 50 3.24 -0.26 -15.38
CA ALA A 50 3.61 -0.27 -13.97
C ALA A 50 4.64 -1.38 -13.67
N LYS A 51 5.72 -0.99 -12.98
CA LYS A 51 6.80 -1.90 -12.53
C LYS A 51 6.84 -2.05 -11.01
N THR A 52 6.50 -0.99 -10.29
CA THR A 52 6.62 -0.92 -8.83
C THR A 52 5.40 -0.20 -8.24
N ILE A 53 4.95 -0.67 -7.09
CA ILE A 53 4.00 0.01 -6.22
C ILE A 53 4.78 0.56 -5.03
N ILE A 54 4.60 1.85 -4.73
CA ILE A 54 5.12 2.49 -3.53
C ILE A 54 3.99 2.58 -2.52
N VAL A 55 4.16 1.96 -1.36
CA VAL A 55 3.17 1.94 -0.28
C VAL A 55 3.62 2.91 0.80
N VAL A 56 2.72 3.80 1.20
CA VAL A 56 2.95 4.85 2.19
C VAL A 56 2.04 4.60 3.40
N GLY A 57 2.63 4.58 4.59
CA GLY A 57 1.92 4.55 5.86
C GLY A 57 2.03 5.91 6.55
N ILE A 58 0.88 6.42 7.02
CA ILE A 58 0.80 7.65 7.82
C ILE A 58 0.16 7.28 9.16
N TYR A 59 0.85 7.59 10.25
CA TYR A 59 0.38 7.39 11.60
C TYR A 59 -0.59 8.51 12.00
N ILE A 60 -1.87 8.18 12.09
CA ILE A 60 -2.96 9.13 12.39
C ILE A 60 -3.23 9.31 13.90
N GLY A 61 -2.27 8.96 14.77
CA GLY A 61 -2.43 8.98 16.23
C GLY A 61 -3.02 7.69 16.81
N GLY A 62 -2.92 7.52 18.14
CA GLY A 62 -3.21 6.30 18.91
C GLY A 62 -4.67 5.84 18.95
N ILE A 63 -5.45 6.12 17.91
CA ILE A 63 -6.79 5.56 17.72
C ILE A 63 -6.63 4.08 17.38
N VAL A 64 -6.96 3.23 18.36
CA VAL A 64 -7.04 1.79 18.13
C VAL A 64 -8.23 1.52 17.23
N LEU A 65 -7.97 1.16 15.98
CA LEU A 65 -9.03 0.65 15.11
C LEU A 65 -9.65 -0.59 15.78
N PRO A 66 -10.99 -0.68 15.84
CA PRO A 66 -11.63 -1.82 16.49
C PRO A 66 -11.19 -3.12 15.83
N ALA A 67 -11.04 -4.17 16.66
CA ALA A 67 -10.57 -5.47 16.19
C ALA A 67 -11.39 -5.97 15.00
N TRP A 68 -10.70 -6.32 13.92
CA TRP A 68 -11.29 -6.66 12.62
C TRP A 68 -12.18 -7.91 12.67
N ASN A 69 -12.02 -8.74 13.71
CA ASN A 69 -12.84 -9.91 13.98
C ASN A 69 -14.18 -9.59 14.66
N LYS A 70 -14.42 -8.35 15.09
CA LYS A 70 -15.69 -7.92 15.70
C LYS A 70 -16.57 -7.24 14.67
N SER A 71 -17.40 -8.02 13.98
CA SER A 71 -18.35 -7.57 12.94
C SER A 71 -19.28 -6.42 13.36
N ARG A 72 -19.46 -6.20 14.67
CA ARG A 72 -20.32 -5.17 15.26
C ARG A 72 -19.71 -3.77 15.26
N PHE A 73 -18.38 -3.68 15.17
CA PHE A 73 -17.69 -2.40 15.03
C PHE A 73 -17.47 -2.22 13.54
N GLY A 74 -18.10 -1.19 12.96
CA GLY A 74 -18.09 -0.94 11.52
C GLY A 74 -16.67 -1.07 10.96
N ARG A 75 -16.54 -1.86 9.87
CA ARG A 75 -15.28 -1.97 9.14
C ARG A 75 -14.96 -0.59 8.57
N THR A 76 -13.90 0.04 9.05
CA THR A 76 -13.44 1.35 8.57
C THR A 76 -12.84 1.31 7.17
N SER A 77 -12.65 0.12 6.59
CA SER A 77 -12.22 -0.06 5.21
C SER A 77 -13.38 -0.52 4.31
N ARG A 78 -13.60 0.24 3.23
CA ARG A 78 -14.51 -0.09 2.11
C ARG A 78 -13.87 -1.04 1.08
N LEU A 79 -12.73 -1.66 1.38
CA LEU A 79 -11.99 -2.52 0.44
C LEU A 79 -12.40 -4.00 0.49
N TYR A 80 -13.58 -4.31 1.03
CA TYR A 80 -14.23 -5.62 0.89
C TYR A 80 -15.55 -5.48 0.16
#